data_AF-A0A9D7Q4B9-F1
#
_entry.id   AF-A0A9D7Q4B9-F1
#
_cell.length_a   1.000
_cell.length_b   1.000
_cell.length_c   1.000
_cell.angle_alpha   90.00
_cell.angle_beta   90.00
_cell.angle_gamma   90.00
#
_symmetry.space_group_name_H-M   'P 1'
#
loop_
_entity.id
_entity.type
_entity.pdbx_description
1 polymer ?
#
loop_
_entity_poly.entity_id
_entity_poly.type
_entity_poly.pdbx_seq_one_letter_code
_entity_poly.pdbx_strand_id
1 'polypeptide(L)'
;MDSNGDNKLKLNPEGEAWYSPVFSPDGKFLYYVSYKDGNSTLYKYEFDSKTVSVVTSFFMGVNDPVISPDGKKIAFTSKVYPECGENDDCNKENFESFGEGPIHAHMSDKLFLDTGLNMRTISIHTFFSLT
;
A
#
# COMPACT_ATOMS: atom_id res chain seq x y z
N MET A 1 6.59 15.49 -14.76
CA MET A 1 7.06 16.81 -15.23
C MET A 1 8.47 16.62 -15.76
N ASP A 2 8.86 17.37 -16.79
CA ASP A 2 10.29 17.51 -17.10
C ASP A 2 10.98 18.38 -16.03
N SER A 3 12.30 18.47 -16.08
CA SER A 3 13.11 19.21 -15.09
C SER A 3 12.78 20.70 -14.99
N ASN A 4 12.08 21.25 -15.99
CA ASN A 4 11.72 22.66 -16.05
C ASN A 4 10.25 22.92 -15.66
N GLY A 5 9.45 21.87 -15.48
CA GLY A 5 8.04 21.98 -15.09
C GLY A 5 7.08 22.35 -16.23
N ASP A 6 7.57 22.48 -17.46
CA ASP A 6 6.79 22.93 -18.61
C ASP A 6 5.97 21.80 -19.23
N ASN A 7 6.49 20.56 -19.21
CA ASN A 7 5.79 19.40 -19.75
C ASN A 7 4.99 18.65 -18.69
N LYS A 8 3.69 18.94 -18.62
CA LYS A 8 2.73 18.21 -17.79
C LYS A 8 2.23 16.95 -18.50
N LEU A 9 2.89 15.83 -18.26
CA LEU A 9 2.40 14.51 -18.67
C LEU A 9 1.28 14.05 -17.72
N LYS A 10 0.05 13.96 -18.22
CA LYS A 10 -1.06 13.32 -17.50
C LYS A 10 -0.90 11.80 -17.60
N LEU A 11 -0.35 11.18 -16.57
CA LEU A 11 -0.08 9.74 -16.54
C LEU A 11 -1.31 8.88 -16.33
N ASN A 12 -2.32 9.43 -15.65
CA ASN A 12 -3.56 8.73 -15.42
C ASN A 12 -4.74 9.38 -16.17
N PRO A 13 -5.09 8.89 -17.37
CA PRO A 13 -6.17 9.46 -18.16
C PRO A 13 -7.56 9.18 -17.55
N GLU A 14 -7.73 8.07 -16.83
CA GLU A 14 -9.03 7.58 -16.34
C GLU A 14 -9.49 8.25 -15.04
N GLY A 15 -8.62 9.05 -14.39
CA GLY A 15 -8.99 9.86 -13.21
C GLY A 15 -8.93 9.13 -11.87
N GLU A 16 -8.46 7.88 -11.86
CA GLU A 16 -8.10 7.15 -10.63
C GLU A 16 -7.06 7.92 -9.77
N ALA A 17 -7.13 7.78 -8.45
CA ALA A 17 -6.16 8.43 -7.58
C ALA A 17 -4.91 7.55 -7.42
N TRP A 18 -3.73 8.12 -7.74
CA TRP A 18 -2.43 7.47 -7.53
C TRP A 18 -1.74 8.12 -6.33
N TYR A 19 -1.56 7.33 -5.27
CA TYR A 19 -0.98 7.77 -4.00
C TYR A 19 0.47 7.34 -3.86
N SER A 20 1.22 8.07 -3.03
CA SER A 20 2.63 7.78 -2.69
C SER A 20 3.49 7.34 -3.88
N PRO A 21 3.56 8.13 -4.97
CA PRO A 21 4.28 7.72 -6.17
C PRO A 21 5.80 7.71 -5.93
N VAL A 22 6.48 6.67 -6.41
CA VAL A 22 7.93 6.54 -6.39
C VAL A 22 8.45 6.06 -7.74
N PHE A 23 9.43 6.79 -8.28
CA PHE A 23 10.08 6.43 -9.55
C PHE A 23 11.18 5.40 -9.32
N SER A 24 11.32 4.45 -10.25
CA SER A 24 12.51 3.59 -10.26
C SER A 24 13.78 4.42 -10.50
N PRO A 25 14.94 3.99 -9.97
CA PRO A 25 16.21 4.71 -10.17
C PRO A 25 16.61 4.90 -11.64
N ASP A 26 16.19 4.00 -12.53
CA ASP A 26 16.41 4.07 -13.97
C ASP A 26 15.35 4.89 -14.73
N GLY A 27 14.32 5.40 -14.03
CA GLY A 27 13.24 6.20 -14.60
C GLY A 27 12.24 5.44 -15.48
N LYS A 28 12.36 4.12 -15.63
CA LYS A 28 11.50 3.31 -16.51
C LYS A 28 10.15 2.98 -15.92
N PHE A 29 10.03 3.02 -14.59
CA PHE A 29 8.83 2.64 -13.87
C PHE A 29 8.40 3.71 -12.88
N LEU A 30 7.09 3.81 -12.70
CA LEU A 30 6.47 4.51 -11.58
C LEU A 30 5.70 3.49 -10.74
N TYR A 31 6.04 3.39 -9.47
CA TYR A 31 5.28 2.61 -8.52
C TYR A 31 4.35 3.54 -7.76
N TYR A 32 3.12 3.12 -7.55
CA TYR A 32 2.10 3.93 -6.88
C TYR A 32 1.10 3.05 -6.16
N VAL A 33 0.49 3.61 -5.12
CA VAL A 33 -0.59 2.96 -4.37
C VAL A 33 -1.93 3.38 -4.95
N SER A 34 -2.84 2.43 -5.13
CA SER A 34 -4.23 2.71 -5.48
C SER A 34 -5.21 1.83 -4.71
N TYR A 35 -6.43 2.33 -4.59
CA TYR A 35 -7.58 1.68 -3.95
C TYR A 35 -8.65 1.23 -4.97
N LYS A 36 -8.34 1.24 -6.28
CA LYS A 36 -9.35 0.94 -7.31
C LYS A 36 -10.01 -0.43 -7.16
N ASP A 37 -9.28 -1.40 -6.59
CA ASP A 37 -9.71 -2.78 -6.41
C ASP A 37 -10.03 -3.10 -4.93
N GLY A 38 -10.31 -2.07 -4.11
CA GLY A 38 -10.73 -2.20 -2.71
C GLY A 38 -9.66 -1.81 -1.70
N ASN A 39 -8.68 -2.68 -1.46
CA ASN A 39 -7.59 -2.44 -0.51
C ASN A 39 -6.41 -1.71 -1.18
N SER A 40 -5.61 -0.99 -0.38
CA SER A 40 -4.45 -0.26 -0.90
C SER A 40 -3.45 -1.24 -1.53
N THR A 41 -3.26 -1.12 -2.83
CA THR A 41 -2.46 -2.05 -3.61
C THR A 41 -1.35 -1.29 -4.31
N LEU A 42 -0.14 -1.85 -4.32
CA LEU A 42 0.97 -1.31 -5.06
C LEU A 42 0.90 -1.76 -6.52
N TYR A 43 0.91 -0.79 -7.42
CA TYR A 43 0.95 -0.99 -8.86
C TYR A 43 2.28 -0.47 -9.42
N LYS A 44 2.66 -1.00 -10.58
CA LYS A 44 3.80 -0.58 -11.39
C LYS A 44 3.27 -0.10 -12.73
N TYR A 45 3.59 1.14 -13.09
CA TYR A 45 3.40 1.72 -14.41
C TYR A 45 4.72 1.72 -15.17
N GLU A 46 4.74 1.16 -16.37
CA GLU A 46 5.90 1.19 -17.25
C GLU A 46 5.74 2.28 -18.32
N PHE A 47 6.69 3.21 -18.39
CA PHE A 47 6.56 4.39 -19.26
C PHE A 47 6.62 4.06 -20.76
N ASP A 48 7.49 3.13 -21.16
CA ASP A 48 7.70 2.78 -22.57
C ASP A 48 6.47 2.09 -23.17
N SER A 49 5.92 1.12 -22.44
CA SER A 49 4.77 0.32 -22.89
C SER A 49 3.41 0.94 -22.51
N LYS A 50 3.41 1.92 -21.58
CA LYS A 50 2.20 2.51 -20.97
C LYS A 50 1.30 1.47 -20.30
N THR A 51 1.89 0.41 -19.75
CA THR A 51 1.15 -0.67 -19.10
C THR A 51 1.16 -0.53 -17.59
N VAL A 52 0.13 -1.09 -16.94
CA VAL A 52 -0.01 -1.17 -15.48
C VAL A 52 -0.02 -2.63 -15.08
N SER A 53 0.77 -2.99 -14.07
CA SER A 53 0.75 -4.32 -13.45
C SER A 53 0.64 -4.21 -11.92
N VAL A 54 -0.02 -5.17 -11.29
CA VAL A 54 -0.05 -5.30 -9.82
C VAL A 54 1.29 -5.82 -9.30
N VAL A 55 1.80 -5.26 -8.21
CA VAL A 55 3.07 -5.66 -7.57
C VAL A 55 2.84 -6.45 -6.29
N THR A 56 1.76 -6.14 -5.54
CA THR A 56 1.47 -6.74 -4.23
C THR A 56 0.06 -7.31 -4.16
N SER A 57 -0.13 -8.34 -3.35
CA SER A 57 -1.44 -8.95 -3.08
C SER A 57 -1.64 -9.19 -1.58
N PHE A 58 -1.41 -8.17 -0.74
CA PHE A 58 -1.54 -8.26 0.71
C PHE A 58 -2.95 -7.87 1.15
N PHE A 59 -3.64 -8.72 1.90
CA PHE A 59 -5.05 -8.53 2.28
C PHE A 59 -5.27 -7.22 3.03
N MET A 60 -4.40 -6.90 3.99
CA MET A 60 -4.50 -5.65 4.78
C MET A 60 -4.08 -4.39 4.00
N GLY A 61 -3.67 -4.56 2.74
CA GLY A 61 -3.16 -3.51 1.87
C GLY A 61 -1.74 -3.06 2.22
N VAL A 62 -1.13 -2.32 1.31
CA VAL A 62 0.23 -1.77 1.43
C VAL A 62 0.25 -0.26 1.18
N ASN A 63 1.17 0.46 1.80
CA ASN A 63 1.33 1.91 1.69
C ASN A 63 2.81 2.32 1.69
N ASP A 64 3.08 3.60 1.41
CA ASP A 64 4.40 4.24 1.53
C ASP A 64 5.58 3.46 0.92
N PRO A 65 5.51 3.13 -0.38
CA PRO A 65 6.57 2.39 -1.04
C PRO A 65 7.87 3.20 -1.14
N VAL A 66 9.00 2.53 -0.93
CA VAL A 66 10.34 3.05 -1.20
C VAL A 66 11.16 2.03 -1.97
N ILE A 67 11.92 2.48 -2.97
CA ILE A 67 12.74 1.62 -3.83
C ILE A 67 14.20 1.68 -3.36
N SER A 68 14.87 0.52 -3.35
CA SER A 68 16.29 0.45 -3.05
C SER A 68 17.12 1.22 -4.09
N PRO A 69 18.30 1.76 -3.73
CA PRO A 69 19.13 2.50 -4.67
C PRO A 69 19.53 1.70 -5.92
N ASP A 70 19.65 0.36 -5.79
CA ASP A 70 19.96 -0.55 -6.90
C ASP A 70 18.73 -0.92 -7.75
N GLY A 71 17.53 -0.46 -7.39
CA GLY A 71 16.28 -0.71 -8.09
C GLY A 71 15.77 -2.15 -8.00
N LYS A 72 16.38 -3.01 -7.17
CA LYS A 72 16.04 -4.44 -7.11
C LYS A 72 14.99 -4.80 -6.08
N LYS A 73 14.75 -3.90 -5.12
CA LYS A 73 13.91 -4.15 -3.97
C LYS A 73 12.96 -2.99 -3.75
N ILE A 74 11.78 -3.32 -3.26
CA ILE A 74 10.81 -2.35 -2.76
C ILE A 74 10.48 -2.69 -1.31
N ALA A 75 10.36 -1.66 -0.47
CA ALA A 75 9.83 -1.77 0.89
C ALA A 75 8.55 -0.95 0.97
N PHE A 76 7.62 -1.36 1.82
CA PHE A 76 6.33 -0.71 2.04
C PHE A 76 5.87 -0.93 3.49
N THR A 77 4.83 -0.21 3.89
CA THR A 77 4.17 -0.38 5.19
C THR A 77 2.84 -1.12 5.01
N SER A 78 2.47 -1.90 6.01
CA SER A 78 1.15 -2.52 6.09
C SER A 78 0.68 -2.57 7.54
N LYS A 79 -0.64 -2.62 7.73
CA LYS A 79 -1.23 -2.89 9.05
C LYS A 79 -1.29 -4.39 9.24
N VAL A 80 -0.82 -4.85 10.40
CA VAL A 80 -0.84 -6.26 10.76
C VAL A 80 -1.26 -6.42 12.21
N TYR A 81 -1.82 -7.57 12.52
CA TYR A 81 -1.98 -8.03 13.89
C TYR A 81 -0.59 -8.48 14.42
N PRO A 82 -0.15 -8.01 15.61
CA PRO A 82 1.17 -8.33 16.14
C PRO A 82 1.49 -9.82 16.21
N GLU A 83 0.49 -10.64 16.51
CA GLU A 83 0.55 -12.10 16.58
C GLU A 83 0.69 -12.77 15.21
N CYS A 84 0.24 -12.11 14.13
CA CYS A 84 0.31 -12.61 12.76
C CYS A 84 1.59 -12.19 12.04
N GLY A 85 2.14 -11.01 12.35
CA GLY A 85 3.25 -10.43 11.58
C GLY A 85 2.90 -10.32 10.09
N GLU A 86 3.79 -10.76 9.21
CA GLU A 86 3.58 -10.73 7.75
C GLU A 86 2.74 -11.90 7.20
N ASN A 87 2.24 -12.80 8.04
CA ASN A 87 1.39 -13.90 7.59
C ASN A 87 0.01 -13.35 7.16
N ASP A 88 -0.22 -13.23 5.86
CA ASP A 88 -1.42 -12.60 5.30
C ASP A 88 -2.69 -13.40 5.60
N ASP A 89 -2.63 -14.74 5.58
CA ASP A 89 -3.77 -15.61 5.91
C ASP A 89 -4.21 -15.40 7.37
N CYS A 90 -3.26 -15.34 8.31
CA CYS A 90 -3.55 -15.02 9.71
C CYS A 90 -4.18 -13.63 9.86
N ASN A 91 -3.65 -12.63 9.16
CA ASN A 91 -4.19 -11.27 9.21
C ASN A 91 -5.62 -11.20 8.66
N LYS A 92 -5.89 -11.93 7.57
CA LYS A 92 -7.21 -12.07 6.97
C LYS A 92 -8.20 -12.75 7.92
N GLU A 93 -7.86 -13.92 8.46
CA GLU A 93 -8.70 -14.65 9.40
C GLU A 93 -9.04 -13.81 10.63
N ASN A 94 -8.05 -13.12 11.21
CA ASN A 94 -8.28 -12.23 12.34
C ASN A 94 -9.22 -11.09 11.97
N PHE A 95 -8.97 -10.40 10.84
CA PHE A 95 -9.83 -9.31 10.37
C PHE A 95 -11.28 -9.76 10.14
N GLU A 96 -11.49 -10.89 9.48
CA GLU A 96 -12.82 -11.45 9.19
C GLU A 96 -13.54 -11.86 10.49
N SER A 97 -12.83 -12.40 11.48
CA SER A 97 -13.41 -12.79 12.77
C SER A 97 -14.03 -11.61 13.56
N PHE A 98 -13.49 -10.40 13.41
CA PHE A 98 -14.08 -9.20 14.01
C PHE A 98 -15.40 -8.79 13.36
N GLY A 99 -15.62 -9.14 12.09
CA GLY A 99 -16.85 -8.83 11.36
C GLY A 99 -18.05 -9.68 11.76
N GLU A 100 -17.82 -10.85 12.36
CA GLU A 100 -18.87 -11.82 12.73
C GLU A 100 -19.28 -11.73 14.22
N GLY A 101 -18.52 -11.03 15.06
CA GLY A 101 -18.83 -10.84 16.48
C GLY A 101 -19.90 -9.77 16.75
N PRO A 102 -20.58 -9.79 17.91
CA PRO A 102 -21.45 -8.68 18.30
C PRO A 102 -20.64 -7.37 18.34
N ILE A 103 -21.00 -6.40 17.51
CA ILE A 103 -20.35 -5.09 17.52
C ILE A 103 -20.60 -4.43 18.88
N HIS A 104 -19.58 -4.38 19.73
CA HIS A 104 -19.60 -3.60 20.96
C HIS A 104 -19.27 -2.13 20.61
N ALA A 105 -20.26 -1.40 20.10
CA ALA A 105 -20.11 0.03 19.86
C ALA A 105 -20.14 0.79 21.18
N HIS A 106 -19.03 1.44 21.56
CA HIS A 106 -18.97 2.32 22.72
C HIS A 106 -19.07 3.78 22.27
N MET A 107 -20.26 4.40 22.42
CA MET A 107 -20.40 5.84 22.22
C MET A 107 -19.80 6.60 23.39
N SER A 108 -18.94 7.58 23.10
CA SER A 108 -18.23 8.35 24.12
C SER A 108 -18.30 9.84 23.83
N ASP A 109 -18.65 10.61 24.85
CA ASP A 109 -18.76 12.08 24.74
C ASP A 109 -17.40 12.79 24.94
N LYS A 110 -16.31 12.03 25.05
CA LYS A 110 -14.93 12.50 25.21
C LYS A 110 -14.01 11.68 24.33
N LEU A 111 -12.93 12.30 23.84
CA LEU A 111 -11.92 11.68 22.97
C LEU A 111 -11.52 10.31 23.53
N PHE A 112 -11.93 9.26 22.85
CA PHE A 112 -11.61 7.88 23.20
C PHE A 112 -10.23 7.57 22.61
N LEU A 113 -9.22 7.41 23.45
CA LEU A 113 -8.03 6.65 23.09
C LEU A 113 -8.38 5.19 23.31
N ASP A 114 -8.98 4.58 22.28
CA ASP A 114 -9.26 3.15 22.27
C ASP A 114 -7.93 2.39 22.22
N THR A 115 -7.55 1.81 23.36
CA THR A 115 -6.40 0.89 23.45
C THR A 115 -6.77 -0.55 23.09
N GLY A 116 -8.03 -0.81 22.69
CA GLY A 116 -8.58 -2.13 22.40
C GLY A 116 -8.27 -2.66 20.99
N LEU A 117 -7.93 -1.79 20.05
CA LEU A 117 -7.32 -2.20 18.79
C LEU A 117 -5.82 -2.34 18.99
N ASN A 118 -5.38 -3.56 19.33
CA ASN A 118 -3.96 -3.89 19.37
C ASN A 118 -3.35 -4.01 17.94
N MET A 119 -3.95 -3.36 16.93
CA MET A 119 -3.33 -3.13 15.64
C MET A 119 -2.16 -2.17 15.85
N ARG A 120 -0.95 -2.72 15.94
CA ARG A 120 0.26 -1.90 15.93
C ARG A 120 0.65 -1.67 14.48
N THR A 121 1.01 -0.44 14.13
CA THR A 121 1.80 -0.18 12.94
C THR A 121 3.19 -0.77 13.17
N ILE A 122 3.42 -2.00 12.70
CA ILE A 122 4.74 -2.61 12.66
C ILE A 122 5.32 -2.33 11.27
N SER A 123 6.48 -1.70 11.26
CA SER A 123 7.16 -1.23 10.04
C SER A 123 8.23 -2.25 9.60
N ILE A 124 8.11 -2.67 8.33
CA ILE A 124 9.13 -3.15 7.37
C ILE A 124 9.76 -4.55 7.59
N HIS A 125 9.63 -5.44 6.59
CA HIS A 125 10.76 -6.03 5.82
C HIS A 125 10.35 -7.07 4.74
N THR A 126 9.27 -6.90 3.99
CA THR A 126 9.05 -7.80 2.83
C THR A 126 9.74 -7.24 1.58
N PHE A 127 10.92 -7.76 1.28
CA PHE A 127 11.64 -7.47 0.04
C PHE A 127 11.02 -8.24 -1.12
N PHE A 128 10.18 -7.60 -1.91
CA PHE A 128 9.83 -8.16 -3.22
C PHE A 128 10.98 -7.90 -4.20
N SER A 129 11.45 -8.98 -4.84
CA SER A 129 12.40 -8.88 -5.95
C SER A 129 11.66 -8.32 -7.15
N LEU A 130 12.14 -7.22 -7.69
CA LEU A 130 11.64 -6.68 -8.95
C LEU A 130 12.26 -7.51 -10.09
N THR A 131 11.47 -8.38 -10.71
CA THR A 131 11.80 -9.05 -11.98
C THR A 131 11.31 -8.25 -13.17
#